data_AF-A0A833ANR8-F1
#
_entry.id   AF-A0A833ANR8-F1
#
_cell.length_a   1.000
_cell.length_b   1.000
_cell.length_c   1.000
_cell.angle_alpha   90.00
_cell.angle_beta   90.00
_cell.angle_gamma   90.00
#
_symmetry.space_group_name_H-M   'P 1'
#
loop_
_entity.id
_entity.type
_entity.pdbx_description
1 polymer ?
#
loop_
_entity_poly.entity_id
_entity_poly.type
_entity_poly.pdbx_seq_one_letter_code
_entity_poly.pdbx_strand_id
1 'polypeptide(L)'
;MTPFFYQFGIGAIFFTVGIYFAARQDYIGFHGKGLRNLIFISIPFLFYFTLQGFLQFGDLHSVDPTPFNGESGRARTLGAPVDYGIMVFYFLAILMIGTYFGRKQKTVKDFFFGGQRFPWWLITFSLIATTVGSYSFVKYSRVAYTYGFGSSQ
;
A
#
# COMPACT_ATOMS: atom_id res chain seq x y z
N MET A 1 14.03 24.33 3.53
CA MET A 1 14.21 22.93 4.00
C MET A 1 13.46 22.02 3.03
N THR A 2 14.03 20.89 2.60
CA THR A 2 13.30 19.98 1.69
C THR A 2 12.10 19.37 2.43
N PRO A 3 10.97 19.12 1.74
CA PRO A 3 9.78 18.51 2.34
C PRO A 3 10.08 17.21 3.11
N PHE A 4 11.08 16.46 2.65
CA PHE A 4 11.61 15.26 3.30
C PHE A 4 11.97 15.49 4.77
N PHE A 5 12.82 16.49 5.05
CA PHE A 5 13.27 16.77 6.41
C PHE A 5 12.16 17.30 7.32
N TYR A 6 11.17 18.02 6.75
CA TYR A 6 10.02 18.49 7.50
C TYR A 6 9.09 17.32 7.90
N GLN A 7 8.72 16.48 6.93
CA GLN A 7 7.82 15.36 7.13
C GLN A 7 8.41 14.31 8.09
N PHE A 8 9.65 13.88 7.85
CA PHE A 8 10.30 12.91 8.73
C PHE A 8 10.83 13.51 10.02
N GLY A 9 11.17 14.80 10.06
CA GLY A 9 11.55 15.49 11.30
C GLY A 9 10.39 15.54 12.28
N ILE A 10 9.21 16.00 11.84
CA ILE A 10 8.00 16.01 12.67
C ILE A 10 7.58 14.57 13.02
N GLY A 11 7.58 13.67 12.03
CA GLY A 11 7.25 12.26 12.25
C GLY A 11 8.16 11.58 13.27
N ALA A 12 9.47 11.87 13.24
CA ALA A 12 10.45 11.32 14.18
C ALA A 12 10.23 11.81 15.61
N ILE A 13 9.77 13.05 15.81
CA ILE A 13 9.42 13.56 17.15
C ILE A 13 8.28 12.73 17.73
N PHE A 14 7.17 12.58 17.00
CA PHE A 14 6.04 11.77 17.46
C PHE A 14 6.42 10.30 17.68
N PHE A 15 7.21 9.73 16.77
CA PHE A 15 7.68 8.36 16.88
C PHE A 15 8.58 8.15 18.12
N THR A 16 9.48 9.09 18.41
CA THR A 16 10.37 9.03 19.58
C THR A 16 9.58 9.19 20.88
N VAL A 17 8.59 10.09 20.92
CA VAL A 17 7.68 10.23 22.06
C VAL A 17 6.89 8.94 22.28
N GLY A 18 6.39 8.33 21.20
CA GLY A 18 5.69 7.03 21.26
C GLY A 18 6.58 5.90 21.80
N ILE A 19 7.82 5.79 21.31
CA ILE A 19 8.80 4.82 21.82
C ILE A 19 9.10 5.08 23.31
N TYR A 20 9.26 6.35 23.70
CA TYR A 20 9.51 6.72 25.09
C TYR A 20 8.38 6.25 26.02
N PHE A 21 7.12 6.51 25.66
CA PHE A 21 5.98 6.03 26.46
C PHE A 21 5.84 4.50 26.43
N ALA A 22 6.09 3.86 25.30
CA ALA A 22 6.02 2.40 25.19
C ALA A 22 7.16 1.70 25.96
N ALA A 23 8.33 2.31 26.07
CA ALA A 23 9.42 1.87 26.93
C ALA A 23 9.08 2.03 28.42
N ARG A 24 8.38 3.11 28.80
CA ARG A 24 7.89 3.33 30.18
C ARG A 24 6.84 2.32 30.63
N GLN A 25 6.20 1.61 29.69
CA GLN A 25 5.14 0.64 29.96
C GLN A 25 5.62 -0.82 29.74
N ASP A 26 6.94 -1.05 29.63
CA ASP A 26 7.56 -2.35 29.40
C ASP A 26 7.11 -3.09 28.12
N TYR A 27 6.50 -2.38 27.17
CA TYR A 27 6.08 -2.94 25.88
C TYR A 27 7.23 -3.07 24.87
N ILE A 28 8.32 -2.33 25.09
CA ILE A 28 9.51 -2.28 24.24
C ILE A 28 10.72 -2.71 25.07
N GLY A 29 11.56 -3.57 24.50
CA GLY A 29 12.80 -4.00 25.13
C GLY A 29 13.69 -4.72 24.12
N PHE A 30 14.92 -5.03 24.52
CA PHE A 30 15.90 -5.68 23.64
C PHE A 30 15.77 -7.21 23.60
N HIS A 31 14.85 -7.79 24.37
CA HIS A 31 14.67 -9.24 24.49
C HIS A 31 13.21 -9.67 24.38
N GLY A 32 13.00 -10.86 23.80
CA GLY A 32 11.70 -11.54 23.77
C GLY A 32 10.57 -10.75 23.10
N LYS A 33 9.42 -10.65 23.79
CA LYS A 33 8.21 -9.99 23.27
C LYS A 33 8.40 -8.48 23.06
N GLY A 34 9.26 -7.84 23.85
CA GLY A 34 9.60 -6.41 23.70
C GLY A 34 10.38 -6.13 22.41
N LEU A 35 11.31 -7.02 22.03
CA LEU A 35 12.06 -6.87 20.78
C LEU A 35 11.15 -7.05 19.56
N ARG A 36 10.23 -8.03 19.63
CA ARG A 36 9.23 -8.24 18.57
C ARG A 36 8.39 -6.98 18.36
N ASN A 37 7.89 -6.37 19.44
CA ASN A 37 7.07 -5.16 19.35
C ASN A 37 7.87 -3.98 18.79
N LEU A 38 9.12 -3.81 19.22
CA LEU A 38 10.02 -2.79 18.69
C LEU A 38 10.23 -2.97 17.18
N ILE A 39 10.56 -4.18 16.74
CA ILE A 39 10.75 -4.50 15.32
C ILE A 39 9.48 -4.23 14.52
N PHE A 40 8.31 -4.65 15.02
CA PHE A 40 7.02 -4.42 14.34
C PHE A 40 6.72 -2.93 14.12
N ILE A 41 7.11 -2.06 15.07
CA ILE A 41 6.87 -0.63 15.00
C ILE A 41 7.96 0.08 14.17
N SER A 42 9.21 -0.37 14.25
CA SER A 42 10.35 0.24 13.55
C SER A 42 10.43 -0.13 12.07
N ILE A 43 10.04 -1.36 11.67
CA ILE A 43 10.14 -1.81 10.28
C ILE A 43 9.38 -0.88 9.31
N PRO A 44 8.08 -0.58 9.50
CA PRO A 44 7.35 0.27 8.57
C PRO A 44 7.96 1.67 8.48
N PHE A 45 8.34 2.24 9.63
CA PHE A 45 8.94 3.58 9.68
C PHE A 45 10.26 3.64 8.88
N LEU A 46 11.17 2.69 9.13
CA LEU A 46 12.46 2.62 8.43
C LEU A 46 12.29 2.31 6.94
N PHE A 47 11.33 1.44 6.59
CA PHE A 47 11.00 1.14 5.20
C PHE A 47 10.58 2.41 4.46
N TYR A 48 9.61 3.18 4.99
CA TYR A 48 9.15 4.41 4.35
C TYR A 48 10.21 5.51 4.36
N PHE A 49 10.98 5.65 5.44
CA PHE A 49 12.09 6.61 5.51
C PHE A 49 13.13 6.33 4.42
N THR A 50 13.55 5.07 4.29
CA THR A 50 14.55 4.65 3.30
C THR A 50 14.00 4.76 1.89
N LEU A 51 12.77 4.27 1.66
CA LEU A 51 12.13 4.33 0.34
C LEU A 51 11.98 5.78 -0.12
N GLN A 52 11.48 6.67 0.73
CA GLN A 52 11.28 8.07 0.37
C GLN A 52 12.62 8.81 0.22
N GLY A 53 13.62 8.48 1.03
CA GLY A 53 14.99 8.99 0.87
C GLY A 53 15.60 8.56 -0.46
N PHE A 54 15.45 7.29 -0.81
CA PHE A 54 15.87 6.76 -2.11
C PHE A 54 15.14 7.42 -3.27
N LEU A 55 13.81 7.60 -3.17
CA LEU A 55 13.04 8.25 -4.23
C LEU A 55 13.36 9.75 -4.38
N GLN A 56 13.82 10.41 -3.32
CA GLN A 56 14.07 11.84 -3.34
C GLN A 56 15.53 12.21 -3.66
N PHE A 57 16.49 11.39 -3.23
CA PHE A 57 17.92 11.63 -3.41
C PHE A 57 18.61 10.57 -4.27
N GLY A 58 17.89 9.52 -4.67
CA GLY A 58 18.38 8.54 -5.63
C GLY A 58 18.58 9.19 -6.98
N ASP A 59 19.55 8.66 -7.72
CA ASP A 59 19.95 9.19 -9.01
C ASP A 59 18.91 8.80 -10.09
N LEU A 60 17.77 9.48 -10.06
CA LEU A 60 16.69 9.31 -11.01
C LEU A 60 17.02 10.13 -12.26
N HIS A 61 17.92 9.60 -13.09
CA HIS A 61 18.22 10.20 -14.38
C HIS A 61 17.03 10.03 -15.32
N SER A 62 16.53 11.12 -15.89
CA SER A 62 15.68 11.04 -17.07
C SER A 62 16.55 10.59 -18.25
N VAL A 63 16.24 9.43 -18.81
CA VAL A 63 16.81 9.00 -20.10
C VAL A 63 16.56 10.11 -21.12
N ASP A 64 17.56 10.41 -21.93
CA ASP A 64 17.47 11.47 -22.94
C ASP A 64 16.18 11.31 -23.77
N PRO A 65 15.47 12.40 -24.10
CA PRO A 65 14.25 12.34 -24.88
C PRO A 65 14.54 11.72 -26.25
N THR A 66 14.26 10.43 -26.41
CA THR A 66 14.30 9.78 -27.71
C THR A 66 13.16 10.36 -28.55
N PRO A 67 13.43 10.89 -29.77
CA PRO A 67 12.39 11.38 -30.65
C PRO A 67 11.30 10.32 -30.82
N PHE A 68 10.04 10.72 -30.63
CA PHE A 68 8.91 9.83 -30.84
C PHE A 68 8.76 9.59 -32.35
N ASN A 69 9.32 8.48 -32.84
CA ASN A 69 9.39 8.18 -34.27
C ASN A 69 8.07 7.62 -34.85
N GLY A 70 6.97 7.61 -34.10
CA GLY A 70 5.67 7.07 -34.54
C GLY A 70 5.64 5.54 -34.70
N GLU A 71 6.78 4.86 -34.67
CA GLU A 71 6.85 3.40 -34.65
C GLU A 71 6.62 2.87 -33.24
N SER A 72 5.62 2.01 -33.10
CA SER A 72 5.45 1.20 -31.90
C SER A 72 6.54 0.13 -31.85
N GLY A 73 7.74 0.51 -31.42
CA GLY A 73 8.87 -0.42 -31.20
C GLY A 73 8.58 -1.53 -30.17
N ARG A 74 7.44 -1.45 -29.49
CA ARG A 74 6.83 -2.61 -28.86
C ARG A 74 6.17 -3.46 -29.92
N ALA A 75 6.79 -4.60 -30.23
CA ALA A 75 6.06 -5.73 -30.79
C ALA A 75 4.74 -5.85 -30.01
N ARG A 76 3.61 -5.92 -30.72
CA ARG A 76 2.28 -6.09 -30.12
C ARG A 76 2.22 -7.50 -29.51
N THR A 77 2.93 -7.70 -28.42
CA THR A 77 2.81 -8.89 -27.59
C THR A 77 1.47 -8.77 -26.90
N LEU A 78 0.49 -9.49 -27.44
CA LEU A 78 -0.60 -10.03 -26.64
C LEU A 78 0.08 -10.67 -25.41
N GLY A 79 -0.39 -10.37 -24.20
CA GLY A 79 0.32 -10.63 -22.95
C GLY A 79 0.94 -12.03 -22.87
N ALA A 80 1.98 -12.21 -22.06
CA ALA A 80 2.58 -13.52 -21.92
C ALA A 80 1.51 -14.53 -21.46
N PRO A 81 1.55 -15.81 -21.87
CA PRO A 81 0.57 -16.81 -21.44
C PRO A 81 0.39 -16.89 -19.91
N VAL A 82 1.44 -16.56 -19.16
CA VAL A 82 1.41 -16.46 -17.70
C VAL A 82 0.49 -15.34 -17.20
N ASP A 83 0.41 -14.20 -17.90
CA ASP A 83 -0.45 -13.07 -17.52
C ASP A 83 -1.93 -13.47 -17.58
N TYR A 84 -2.31 -14.20 -18.63
CA TYR A 84 -3.64 -14.76 -18.78
C TYR A 84 -3.93 -15.82 -17.71
N GLY A 85 -2.96 -16.67 -17.39
CA GLY A 85 -3.09 -17.66 -16.31
C GLY A 85 -3.36 -17.01 -14.95
N ILE A 86 -2.62 -15.95 -14.62
CA ILE A 86 -2.81 -15.17 -13.38
C ILE A 86 -4.19 -14.50 -13.38
N MET A 87 -4.62 -13.93 -14.50
CA MET A 87 -5.93 -13.30 -14.63
C MET A 87 -7.08 -14.30 -14.38
N VAL A 88 -7.05 -15.47 -15.02
CA VAL A 88 -8.06 -16.52 -14.82
C VAL A 88 -8.06 -17.00 -13.37
N PHE A 89 -6.88 -17.25 -12.80
CA PHE A 89 -6.75 -17.66 -11.40
C PHE A 89 -7.36 -16.64 -10.44
N TYR A 90 -7.10 -15.34 -10.66
CA TYR A 90 -7.65 -14.26 -9.83
C TYR A 90 -9.19 -14.26 -9.83
N PHE A 91 -9.82 -14.37 -11.00
CA PHE A 91 -11.28 -14.43 -11.11
C PHE A 91 -11.86 -15.68 -10.43
N LEU A 92 -11.22 -16.84 -10.63
CA LEU A 92 -11.63 -18.08 -9.98
C LEU A 92 -11.50 -18.00 -8.46
N ALA A 93 -10.42 -17.41 -7.95
CA ALA A 93 -10.21 -17.22 -6.51
C ALA A 93 -11.30 -16.34 -5.90
N ILE A 94 -11.61 -15.19 -6.51
CA ILE A 94 -12.67 -14.30 -6.03
C ILE A 94 -14.04 -14.98 -6.08
N LEU A 95 -14.34 -15.69 -7.16
CA LEU A 95 -15.60 -16.41 -7.29
C LEU A 95 -15.73 -17.52 -6.23
N MET A 96 -14.69 -18.34 -6.04
CA MET A 96 -14.67 -19.37 -5.01
C MET A 96 -14.86 -18.80 -3.60
N ILE A 97 -14.13 -17.72 -3.26
CA ILE A 97 -14.25 -17.06 -1.97
C ILE A 97 -15.67 -16.49 -1.81
N GLY A 98 -16.16 -15.75 -2.79
CA GLY A 98 -17.51 -15.16 -2.77
C GLY A 98 -18.60 -16.21 -2.59
N THR A 99 -18.57 -17.30 -3.35
CA THR A 99 -19.52 -18.41 -3.22
C THR A 99 -19.40 -19.10 -1.86
N TYR A 100 -18.18 -19.35 -1.36
CA TYR A 100 -17.99 -19.98 -0.05
C TYR A 100 -18.58 -19.16 1.10
N PHE A 101 -18.39 -17.83 1.09
CA PHE A 101 -18.96 -16.94 2.10
C PHE A 101 -20.46 -16.74 1.92
N GLY A 102 -20.96 -16.68 0.68
CA GLY A 102 -22.39 -16.57 0.38
C GLY A 102 -23.22 -17.73 0.96
N ARG A 103 -22.67 -18.95 0.98
CA ARG A 103 -23.34 -20.14 1.57
C ARG A 103 -23.56 -20.03 3.09
N LYS A 104 -22.86 -19.13 3.78
CA LYS A 104 -22.93 -18.98 5.24
C LYS A 104 -23.95 -17.95 5.71
N GLN A 105 -24.57 -17.18 4.80
CA GLN A 105 -25.53 -16.14 5.16
C GLN A 105 -26.96 -16.68 5.15
N LYS A 106 -27.51 -16.93 6.35
CA LYS A 106 -28.87 -17.49 6.52
C LYS A 106 -29.90 -16.45 6.98
N THR A 107 -29.45 -15.31 7.50
CA THR A 107 -30.32 -14.27 8.06
C THR A 107 -29.98 -12.89 7.52
N VAL A 108 -30.94 -11.96 7.56
CA VAL A 108 -30.73 -10.55 7.19
C VAL A 108 -29.62 -9.91 8.03
N LYS A 109 -29.53 -10.27 9.31
CA LYS A 109 -28.48 -9.79 10.21
C LYS A 109 -27.09 -10.29 9.78
N ASP A 110 -26.97 -11.52 9.32
CA ASP A 110 -25.70 -12.07 8.80
C ASP A 110 -25.29 -11.39 7.49
N PHE A 111 -26.26 -10.98 6.67
CA PHE A 111 -26.02 -10.26 5.42
C PHE A 111 -25.51 -8.83 5.66
N PHE A 112 -26.17 -8.04 6.51
CA PHE A 112 -25.81 -6.64 6.74
C PHE A 112 -24.68 -6.43 7.75
N PHE A 113 -24.60 -7.23 8.81
CA PHE A 113 -23.62 -7.03 9.89
C PHE A 113 -22.44 -8.01 9.83
N GLY A 114 -22.40 -8.90 8.83
CA GLY A 114 -21.34 -9.90 8.71
C GLY A 114 -21.21 -10.82 9.94
N GLY A 115 -22.30 -10.94 10.72
CA GLY A 115 -22.34 -11.64 12.00
C GLY A 115 -21.45 -11.06 13.11
N GLN A 116 -20.93 -9.82 12.99
CA GLN A 116 -19.96 -9.20 13.91
C GLN A 116 -18.68 -10.03 14.15
N ARG A 117 -18.31 -10.88 13.18
CA ARG A 117 -17.20 -11.85 13.33
C ARG A 117 -15.88 -11.33 12.79
N PHE A 118 -15.90 -10.19 12.09
CA PHE A 118 -14.71 -9.65 11.45
C PHE A 118 -13.89 -8.81 12.43
N PRO A 119 -12.57 -9.03 12.50
CA PRO A 119 -11.70 -8.19 13.29
C PRO A 119 -11.62 -6.79 12.65
N TRP A 120 -11.40 -5.78 13.49
CA TRP A 120 -11.40 -4.37 13.08
C TRP A 120 -10.48 -4.08 11.88
N TRP A 121 -9.30 -4.72 11.82
CA TRP A 121 -8.34 -4.51 10.74
C TRP A 121 -8.90 -4.91 9.38
N LEU A 122 -9.70 -5.98 9.32
CA LEU A 122 -10.31 -6.49 8.08
C LEU A 122 -11.39 -5.53 7.58
N ILE A 123 -12.13 -4.91 8.51
CA ILE A 123 -13.10 -3.84 8.21
C ILE A 123 -12.38 -2.62 7.62
N THR A 124 -11.24 -2.22 8.21
CA THR A 124 -10.43 -1.11 7.67
C THR A 124 -9.93 -1.39 6.26
N PHE A 125 -9.41 -2.59 5.98
CA PHE A 125 -9.00 -2.95 4.62
C PHE A 125 -10.16 -2.94 3.64
N SER A 126 -11.33 -3.44 4.04
CA SER A 126 -12.54 -3.40 3.21
C SER A 126 -12.93 -1.98 2.83
N LEU A 127 -12.90 -1.06 3.80
CA LEU A 127 -13.22 0.35 3.58
C LEU A 127 -12.24 1.00 2.61
N ILE A 128 -10.94 0.74 2.73
CA ILE A 128 -9.91 1.24 1.79
C ILE A 128 -10.06 0.60 0.40
N ALA A 129 -10.29 -0.71 0.33
CA ALA A 129 -10.53 -1.40 -0.94
C ALA A 129 -11.76 -0.85 -1.68
N THR A 130 -12.77 -0.39 -0.93
CA THR A 130 -13.97 0.25 -1.49
C THR A 130 -13.67 1.66 -2.02
N THR A 131 -12.78 2.42 -1.37
CA THR A 131 -12.43 3.78 -1.81
C THR A 131 -11.40 3.83 -2.94
N VAL A 132 -10.51 2.83 -3.02
CA VAL A 132 -9.43 2.78 -4.02
C VAL A 132 -9.75 1.73 -5.09
N GLY A 133 -10.35 2.19 -6.18
CA GLY A 133 -10.66 1.37 -7.35
C GLY A 133 -9.64 1.52 -8.49
N SER A 134 -9.85 0.76 -9.57
CA SER A 134 -9.05 0.83 -10.80
C SER A 134 -8.95 2.25 -11.37
N TYR A 135 -10.02 3.03 -11.26
CA TYR A 135 -10.06 4.44 -11.68
C TYR A 135 -9.03 5.30 -10.93
N SER A 136 -8.87 5.10 -9.62
CA SER A 136 -7.91 5.85 -8.81
C SER A 136 -6.48 5.65 -9.31
N PHE A 137 -6.11 4.42 -9.69
CA PHE A 137 -4.77 4.14 -10.22
C PHE A 137 -4.45 4.89 -11.51
N VAL A 138 -5.39 4.93 -12.46
CA VAL A 138 -5.21 5.67 -13.72
C VAL A 138 -5.17 7.18 -13.46
N LYS A 139 -6.06 7.68 -12.59
CA LYS A 139 -6.13 9.10 -12.23
C LYS A 139 -4.82 9.58 -11.60
N TYR A 140 -4.36 8.91 -10.53
CA TYR A 140 -3.16 9.32 -9.82
C TYR A 140 -1.89 9.14 -10.66
N SER A 141 -1.81 8.10 -11.50
CA SER A 141 -0.70 7.95 -12.45
C SER A 141 -0.62 9.12 -13.45
N ARG A 142 -1.76 9.55 -13.99
CA ARG A 142 -1.81 10.73 -14.88
C ARG A 142 -1.38 11.99 -14.15
N VAL A 143 -1.92 12.21 -12.97
CA VAL A 143 -1.63 13.39 -12.15
C VAL A 143 -0.14 13.44 -11.78
N ALA A 144 0.45 12.32 -11.41
CA ALA A 144 1.89 12.21 -11.17
C ALA A 144 2.72 12.46 -12.44
N TYR A 145 2.28 12.00 -13.60
CA TYR A 145 2.95 12.28 -14.88
C TYR A 145 2.93 13.78 -15.23
N THR A 146 1.82 14.47 -14.98
CA THR A 146 1.68 15.90 -15.31
C THR A 146 2.35 16.82 -14.28
N TYR A 147 2.21 16.52 -12.98
CA TYR A 147 2.57 17.44 -11.90
C TYR A 147 3.68 16.92 -10.96
N GLY A 148 4.23 15.73 -11.23
CA GLY A 148 5.21 15.10 -10.36
C GLY A 148 4.64 14.77 -8.98
N PHE A 149 5.51 14.78 -7.96
CA PHE A 149 5.13 14.50 -6.56
C PHE A 149 4.32 15.61 -5.88
N GLY A 150 4.26 16.81 -6.47
CA GLY A 150 3.60 17.99 -5.91
C GLY A 150 2.11 18.10 -6.28
N SER A 151 1.43 16.97 -6.47
CA SER A 151 0.13 16.94 -7.12
C SER A 151 -1.07 17.28 -6.23
N SER A 152 -0.86 18.06 -5.17
CA SER A 152 -1.94 18.50 -4.28
C SER A 152 -2.79 19.55 -4.98
N GLN A 153 -3.77 19.09 -5.75
CA GLN A 153 -5.00 19.79 -6.11
C GLN A 153 -6.17 18.83 -5.86
#